data_AF-A0A7Y3X130-F1
#
_entry.id   AF-A0A7Y3X130-F1
#
_cell.length_a   1.000
_cell.length_b   1.000
_cell.length_c   1.000
_cell.angle_alpha   90.00
_cell.angle_beta   90.00
_cell.angle_gamma   90.00
#
_symmetry.space_group_name_H-M   'P 1'
#
loop_
_entity.id
_entity.type
_entity.pdbx_description
1 polymer ?
#
loop_
_entity_poly.entity_id
_entity_poly.type
_entity_poly.pdbx_seq_one_letter_code
_entity_poly.pdbx_strand_id
1 'polypeptide(L)'
;MEEYDNGLTSDTITDWIKEDKGLEEIIQEIESKTDSFEEQAELAFHLVSAYFDVPKLPDDNKEMEDDDFEDEIDSSVYEQLGILKHLEPDDDLRGQVLTAIYFLKFDYRVDIEFIFEKYSSIDRDQILGIGFKGENSKVEMIVVKKGESWFDFGCTYFTKYIDV
;
A
#
# COMPACT_ATOMS: atom_id res chain seq x y z
N MET A 1 -20.57 -6.09 5.04
CA MET A 1 -19.11 -6.16 5.08
C MET A 1 -18.78 -7.21 4.06
N GLU A 2 -18.59 -6.78 2.81
CA GLU A 2 -18.33 -7.71 1.70
C GLU A 2 -16.92 -8.25 1.89
N GLU A 3 -16.81 -9.57 2.02
CA GLU A 3 -15.56 -10.30 2.16
C GLU A 3 -14.67 -10.03 0.95
N TYR A 4 -13.49 -9.47 1.18
CA TYR A 4 -12.41 -9.52 0.22
C TYR A 4 -12.00 -10.99 0.10
N ASP A 5 -12.12 -11.58 -1.09
CA ASP A 5 -11.86 -13.01 -1.40
C ASP A 5 -10.35 -13.34 -1.36
N ASN A 6 -9.70 -12.93 -0.27
CA ASN A 6 -8.32 -13.21 0.12
C ASN A 6 -8.28 -13.79 1.55
N GLY A 7 -9.42 -13.89 2.24
CA GLY A 7 -9.53 -14.44 3.61
C GLY A 7 -9.04 -13.51 4.74
N LEU A 8 -8.71 -12.25 4.42
CA LEU A 8 -8.27 -11.24 5.39
C LEU A 8 -9.45 -10.59 6.11
N THR A 9 -9.50 -10.73 7.43
CA THR A 9 -10.47 -10.03 8.30
C THR A 9 -9.72 -9.08 9.24
N SER A 10 -10.44 -8.21 9.96
CA SER A 10 -9.87 -7.42 11.07
C SER A 10 -9.13 -8.28 12.10
N ASP A 11 -9.54 -9.54 12.20
CA ASP A 11 -8.94 -10.52 13.10
C ASP A 11 -7.57 -10.98 12.58
N THR A 12 -7.34 -11.01 11.26
CA THR A 12 -6.04 -11.41 10.68
C THR A 12 -4.89 -10.49 11.10
N ILE A 13 -5.07 -9.17 11.01
CA ILE A 13 -4.03 -8.21 11.43
C ILE A 13 -3.87 -8.23 12.95
N THR A 14 -4.97 -8.32 13.68
CA THR A 14 -4.95 -8.40 15.14
C THR A 14 -4.22 -9.65 15.63
N ASP A 15 -4.45 -10.79 14.97
CA ASP A 15 -3.81 -12.06 15.31
C ASP A 15 -2.34 -12.04 14.89
N TRP A 16 -2.00 -11.46 13.74
CA TRP A 16 -0.61 -11.26 13.33
C TRP A 16 0.19 -10.45 14.35
N ILE A 17 -0.36 -9.34 14.86
CA ILE A 17 0.28 -8.53 15.90
C ILE A 17 0.50 -9.37 17.17
N LYS A 18 -0.47 -10.19 17.59
CA LYS A 18 -0.36 -11.02 18.80
C LYS A 18 0.64 -12.17 18.64
N GLU A 19 0.79 -12.69 17.44
CA GLU A 19 1.68 -13.81 17.14
C GLU A 19 3.14 -13.37 17.03
N ASP A 20 3.40 -12.17 16.49
CA ASP A 20 4.73 -11.58 16.39
C ASP A 20 5.02 -10.62 17.54
N LYS A 21 5.72 -11.12 18.57
CA LYS A 21 6.08 -10.32 19.75
C LYS A 21 6.88 -9.06 19.43
N GLY A 22 7.74 -9.09 18.41
CA GLY A 22 8.53 -7.91 18.04
C GLY A 22 7.65 -6.85 17.42
N LEU A 23 6.69 -7.25 16.58
CA LEU A 23 5.65 -6.34 16.08
C LEU A 23 4.80 -5.80 17.22
N GLU A 24 4.33 -6.64 18.15
CA GLU A 24 3.55 -6.21 19.32
C GLU A 24 4.30 -5.13 20.14
N GLU A 25 5.59 -5.34 20.41
CA GLU A 25 6.44 -4.39 21.14
C GLU A 25 6.58 -3.06 20.39
N ILE A 26 6.76 -3.10 19.06
CA ILE A 26 6.83 -1.88 18.22
C ILE A 26 5.51 -1.11 18.28
N ILE A 27 4.37 -1.78 18.19
CA ILE A 27 3.05 -1.13 18.25
C ILE A 27 2.84 -0.47 19.62
N GLN A 28 3.15 -1.18 20.71
CA GLN A 28 3.07 -0.60 22.06
C GLN A 28 4.00 0.60 22.23
N GLU A 29 5.20 0.56 21.65
CA GLU A 29 6.13 1.69 21.65
C GLU A 29 5.53 2.90 20.91
N ILE A 30 4.94 2.68 19.74
CA ILE A 30 4.28 3.73 18.95
C ILE A 30 3.13 4.37 19.73
N GLU A 31 2.23 3.55 20.29
CA GLU A 31 1.10 4.01 21.10
C GLU A 31 1.55 4.79 22.34
N SER A 32 2.71 4.44 22.92
CA SER A 32 3.27 5.17 24.06
C SER A 32 3.85 6.55 23.72
N LYS A 33 4.19 6.80 22.44
CA LYS A 33 4.82 8.05 21.99
C LYS A 33 3.83 9.14 21.65
N THR A 34 2.63 8.78 21.21
CA THR A 34 1.63 9.75 20.73
C THR A 34 0.22 9.16 20.77
N ASP A 35 -0.75 10.02 21.07
CA ASP A 35 -2.19 9.71 21.02
C ASP A 35 -2.80 10.02 19.63
N SER A 36 -2.06 10.66 18.71
CA SER A 36 -2.57 10.98 17.36
C SER A 36 -2.51 9.76 16.46
N PHE A 37 -3.67 9.36 15.92
CA PHE A 37 -3.75 8.20 15.02
C PHE A 37 -2.97 8.41 13.73
N GLU A 38 -2.94 9.63 13.19
CA GLU A 38 -2.12 9.95 12.01
C GLU A 38 -0.63 9.82 12.30
N GLU A 39 -0.17 10.27 13.47
CA GLU A 39 1.24 10.14 13.86
C GLU A 39 1.60 8.68 14.17
N GLN A 40 0.70 7.92 14.78
CA GLN A 40 0.87 6.48 14.97
C GLN A 40 1.02 5.74 13.62
N ALA A 41 0.18 6.07 12.64
CA ALA A 41 0.25 5.48 11.31
C ALA A 41 1.57 5.82 10.59
N GLU A 42 2.01 7.07 10.70
CA GLU A 42 3.31 7.50 10.15
C GLU A 42 4.48 6.76 10.82
N LEU A 43 4.47 6.63 12.15
CA LEU A 43 5.49 5.87 12.87
C LEU A 43 5.48 4.39 12.47
N ALA A 44 4.30 3.78 12.34
CA ALA A 44 4.16 2.40 11.90
C ALA A 44 4.71 2.21 10.48
N PHE A 45 4.42 3.14 9.57
CA PHE A 45 4.91 3.13 8.19
C PHE A 45 6.44 3.12 8.11
N HIS A 46 7.16 3.72 9.06
CA HIS A 46 8.62 3.66 9.09
C HIS A 46 9.16 2.47 9.88
N LEU A 47 8.67 2.28 11.11
CA LEU A 47 9.27 1.33 12.06
C LEU A 47 8.93 -0.11 11.70
N VAL A 48 7.69 -0.37 11.31
CA VAL A 48 7.24 -1.73 10.99
C VAL A 48 7.78 -2.17 9.63
N SER A 49 7.82 -1.25 8.65
CA SER A 49 8.47 -1.54 7.36
C SER A 49 9.95 -1.89 7.51
N ALA A 50 10.68 -1.15 8.34
CA ALA A 50 12.07 -1.44 8.64
C ALA A 50 12.25 -2.77 9.40
N TYR A 51 11.35 -3.09 10.34
CA TYR A 51 11.41 -4.35 11.08
C TYR A 51 11.26 -5.58 10.18
N PHE A 52 10.38 -5.51 9.18
CA PHE A 52 10.15 -6.60 8.24
C PHE A 52 11.02 -6.56 6.98
N ASP A 53 11.87 -5.54 6.84
CA ASP A 53 12.71 -5.29 5.66
C ASP A 53 11.91 -5.27 4.35
N VAL A 54 10.71 -4.67 4.38
CA VAL A 54 9.88 -4.48 3.18
C VAL A 54 10.15 -3.11 2.54
N PRO A 55 10.08 -3.01 1.20
CA PRO A 55 10.31 -1.75 0.50
C PRO A 55 9.23 -0.73 0.88
N LYS A 56 9.65 0.37 1.50
CA LYS A 56 8.72 1.37 2.02
C LYS A 56 8.27 2.33 0.93
N LEU A 57 9.21 2.79 0.10
CA LEU A 57 8.97 3.61 -1.09
C LEU A 57 9.32 2.83 -2.35
N PRO A 58 8.81 3.24 -3.53
CA PRO A 58 9.10 2.55 -4.79
C PRO A 58 10.61 2.44 -5.08
N ASP A 59 11.37 3.50 -4.79
CA ASP A 59 12.82 3.53 -4.99
C ASP A 59 13.59 2.65 -3.98
N ASP A 60 12.94 2.14 -2.93
CA ASP A 60 13.57 1.20 -1.97
C ASP A 60 13.60 -0.24 -2.51
N ASN A 61 12.88 -0.52 -3.62
CA ASN A 61 13.05 -1.75 -4.38
C ASN A 61 14.49 -1.75 -4.89
N LYS A 62 15.34 -2.53 -4.24
CA LYS A 62 16.72 -2.73 -4.69
C LYS A 62 16.61 -3.34 -6.08
N GLU A 63 17.06 -2.60 -7.11
CA GLU A 63 17.32 -3.18 -8.42
C GLU A 63 18.18 -4.42 -8.18
N MET A 64 17.59 -5.60 -8.31
CA MET A 64 18.39 -6.80 -8.47
C MET A 64 19.02 -6.68 -9.84
N GLU A 65 20.30 -6.34 -9.87
CA GLU A 65 21.15 -6.35 -11.08
C GLU A 65 21.28 -7.76 -11.71
N ASP A 66 20.45 -8.73 -11.34
CA ASP A 66 20.45 -10.09 -11.88
C ASP A 66 19.14 -10.36 -12.64
N ASP A 67 19.30 -10.45 -13.96
CA ASP A 67 18.36 -10.72 -15.06
C ASP A 67 17.55 -12.05 -14.94
N ASP A 68 17.37 -12.63 -13.74
CA ASP A 68 16.93 -14.03 -13.57
C ASP A 68 15.82 -14.28 -12.51
N PHE A 69 15.14 -13.27 -11.96
CA PHE A 69 13.95 -13.50 -11.10
C PHE A 69 12.74 -12.64 -11.50
N GLU A 70 11.76 -13.28 -12.13
CA GLU A 70 10.50 -12.68 -12.63
C GLU A 70 9.43 -12.43 -11.53
N ASP A 71 9.71 -12.62 -10.24
CA ASP A 71 8.66 -12.69 -9.21
C ASP A 71 8.90 -11.87 -7.92
N GLU A 72 9.95 -11.04 -7.83
CA GLU A 72 10.29 -10.38 -6.56
C GLU A 72 9.65 -8.98 -6.42
N ILE A 73 8.49 -8.96 -5.76
CA ILE A 73 7.73 -7.80 -5.22
C ILE A 73 8.09 -6.44 -5.86
N ASP A 74 7.48 -6.17 -7.02
CA ASP A 74 7.58 -4.89 -7.75
C ASP A 74 6.84 -3.72 -7.08
N SER A 75 6.42 -3.84 -5.82
CA SER A 75 5.56 -2.86 -5.14
C SER A 75 6.05 -2.52 -3.74
N SER A 76 5.79 -1.28 -3.33
CA SER A 76 6.17 -0.72 -2.03
C SER A 76 4.98 -0.51 -1.10
N VAL A 77 5.26 -0.31 0.19
CA VAL A 77 4.22 -0.04 1.20
C VAL A 77 3.44 1.21 0.81
N TYR A 78 4.13 2.22 0.27
CA TYR A 78 3.56 3.44 -0.26
C TYR A 78 2.49 3.19 -1.34
N GLU A 79 2.77 2.30 -2.31
CA GLU A 79 1.81 1.99 -3.37
C GLU A 79 0.61 1.20 -2.84
N GLN A 80 0.84 0.14 -2.07
CA GLN A 80 -0.25 -0.67 -1.50
C GLN A 80 -1.14 0.15 -0.56
N LEU A 81 -0.55 1.05 0.24
CA LEU A 81 -1.31 1.96 1.10
C LEU A 81 -2.15 2.94 0.29
N GLY A 82 -1.60 3.51 -0.79
CA GLY A 82 -2.35 4.41 -1.67
C GLY A 82 -3.58 3.72 -2.27
N ILE A 83 -3.41 2.47 -2.67
CA ILE A 83 -4.49 1.62 -3.17
C ILE A 83 -5.54 1.33 -2.08
N LEU A 84 -5.12 0.89 -0.89
CA LEU A 84 -6.03 0.60 0.23
C LEU A 84 -6.85 1.82 0.62
N LYS A 85 -6.22 3.00 0.71
CA LYS A 85 -6.89 4.27 1.00
C LYS A 85 -7.89 4.68 -0.08
N HIS A 86 -7.67 4.25 -1.33
CA HIS A 86 -8.63 4.48 -2.40
C HIS A 86 -9.85 3.55 -2.29
N LEU A 87 -9.62 2.27 -1.93
CA LEU A 87 -10.67 1.27 -1.78
C LEU A 87 -11.55 1.50 -0.55
N GLU A 88 -10.94 1.89 0.57
CA GLU A 88 -11.57 2.03 1.87
C GLU A 88 -11.19 3.39 2.51
N PRO A 89 -11.64 4.53 1.95
CA PRO A 89 -11.18 5.86 2.36
C PRO A 89 -11.56 6.27 3.79
N ASP A 90 -12.56 5.61 4.38
CA ASP A 90 -13.06 5.90 5.72
C ASP A 90 -12.47 4.97 6.81
N ASP A 91 -11.60 4.03 6.43
CA ASP A 91 -11.02 3.06 7.36
C ASP A 91 -9.86 3.64 8.17
N ASP A 92 -9.49 2.98 9.27
CA ASP A 92 -8.43 3.46 10.16
C ASP A 92 -7.05 3.38 9.49
N LEU A 93 -6.40 4.54 9.33
CA LEU A 93 -5.12 4.64 8.63
C LEU A 93 -4.02 3.74 9.25
N ARG A 94 -4.03 3.52 10.57
CA ARG A 94 -3.05 2.64 11.23
C ARG A 94 -3.27 1.20 10.77
N GLY A 95 -4.53 0.76 10.73
CA GLY A 95 -4.93 -0.52 10.18
C GLY A 95 -4.50 -0.68 8.72
N GLN A 96 -4.73 0.34 7.88
CA GLN A 96 -4.35 0.31 6.47
C GLN A 96 -2.83 0.24 6.25
N VAL A 97 -2.04 0.96 7.06
CA VAL A 97 -0.57 0.87 7.01
C VAL A 97 -0.11 -0.55 7.36
N LEU A 98 -0.65 -1.15 8.42
CA LEU A 98 -0.29 -2.52 8.81
C LEU A 98 -0.72 -3.55 7.77
N THR A 99 -1.89 -3.37 7.16
CA THR A 99 -2.35 -4.22 6.05
C THR A 99 -1.44 -4.11 4.83
N ALA A 100 -1.01 -2.89 4.44
CA ALA A 100 -0.08 -2.70 3.34
C ALA A 100 1.26 -3.42 3.58
N ILE A 101 1.79 -3.35 4.80
CA ILE A 101 3.03 -4.04 5.18
C ILE A 101 2.83 -5.56 5.23
N TYR A 102 1.69 -6.02 5.76
CA TYR A 102 1.32 -7.44 5.78
C TYR A 102 1.29 -7.99 4.36
N PHE A 103 0.71 -7.26 3.39
CA PHE A 103 0.67 -7.69 2.00
C PHE A 103 2.06 -7.96 1.45
N LEU A 104 2.97 -6.99 1.55
CA LEU A 104 4.34 -7.21 1.07
C LEU A 104 5.07 -8.31 1.84
N LYS A 105 4.86 -8.38 3.17
CA LYS A 105 5.53 -9.38 4.01
C LYS A 105 5.19 -10.82 3.60
N PHE A 106 3.96 -11.04 3.15
CA PHE A 106 3.43 -12.37 2.83
C PHE A 106 3.17 -12.56 1.32
N ASP A 107 3.74 -11.68 0.48
CA ASP A 107 3.62 -11.74 -0.98
C ASP A 107 2.15 -11.73 -1.47
N TYR A 108 1.33 -10.94 -0.78
CA TYR A 108 0.01 -10.55 -1.26
C TYR A 108 0.06 -9.18 -1.93
N ARG A 109 -0.89 -8.95 -2.82
CA ARG A 109 -1.10 -7.65 -3.46
C ARG A 109 -2.59 -7.42 -3.68
N VAL A 110 -3.00 -6.16 -3.66
CA VAL A 110 -4.33 -5.80 -4.14
C VAL A 110 -4.36 -6.02 -5.65
N ASP A 111 -5.40 -6.70 -6.12
CA ASP A 111 -5.65 -6.85 -7.55
C ASP A 111 -6.04 -5.49 -8.16
N ILE A 112 -5.19 -4.96 -9.02
CA ILE A 112 -5.43 -3.67 -9.69
C ILE A 112 -6.62 -3.75 -10.64
N GLU A 113 -6.89 -4.91 -11.23
CA GLU A 113 -8.06 -5.10 -12.10
C GLU A 113 -9.35 -4.87 -11.33
N PHE A 114 -9.43 -5.39 -10.10
CA PHE A 114 -10.56 -5.15 -9.20
C PHE A 114 -10.77 -3.66 -8.91
N ILE A 115 -9.69 -2.88 -8.77
CA ILE A 115 -9.78 -1.42 -8.57
C ILE A 115 -10.44 -0.77 -9.79
N PHE A 116 -9.99 -1.11 -10.99
CA PHE A 116 -10.54 -0.51 -12.22
C PHE A 116 -11.99 -0.93 -12.45
N GLU A 117 -12.34 -2.18 -12.20
CA GLU A 117 -13.70 -2.68 -12.37
C GLU A 117 -14.69 -2.09 -11.35
N LYS A 118 -14.31 -1.97 -10.08
CA LYS A 118 -15.24 -1.61 -9.00
C LYS A 118 -15.23 -0.11 -8.65
N TYR A 119 -14.11 0.59 -8.88
CA TYR A 119 -13.92 1.96 -8.40
C TYR A 119 -13.62 2.99 -9.48
N SER A 120 -13.33 2.57 -10.71
CA SER A 120 -13.21 3.52 -11.82
C SER A 120 -14.56 3.71 -12.52
N SER A 121 -15.00 4.97 -12.61
CA SER A 121 -16.08 5.37 -13.54
C SER A 121 -15.54 5.56 -14.97
N ILE A 122 -14.36 5.01 -15.23
CA ILE A 122 -13.52 5.28 -16.40
C ILE A 122 -13.52 4.00 -17.22
N ASP A 123 -13.82 4.11 -18.51
CA ASP A 123 -13.71 2.96 -19.40
C ASP A 123 -12.26 2.46 -19.40
N ARG A 124 -12.06 1.14 -19.28
CA ARG A 124 -10.73 0.52 -19.13
C ARG A 124 -9.77 0.91 -20.26
N ASP A 125 -10.29 1.08 -21.47
CA ASP A 125 -9.52 1.50 -22.63
C ASP A 125 -9.04 2.97 -22.56
N GLN A 126 -9.56 3.76 -21.64
CA GLN A 126 -9.13 5.13 -21.36
C GLN A 126 -8.10 5.21 -20.25
N ILE A 127 -7.87 4.15 -19.47
CA ILE A 127 -6.91 4.15 -18.37
C ILE A 127 -5.48 4.09 -18.93
N LEU A 128 -4.62 4.99 -18.43
CA LEU A 128 -3.18 5.01 -18.73
C LEU A 128 -2.39 4.30 -17.63
N GLY A 129 -2.80 4.46 -16.38
CA GLY A 129 -2.13 3.87 -15.22
C GLY A 129 -2.55 4.55 -13.92
N ILE A 130 -1.73 4.36 -12.90
CA ILE A 130 -1.97 4.84 -11.54
C ILE A 130 -0.84 5.79 -11.15
N GLY A 131 -1.19 7.01 -10.77
CA GLY A 131 -0.28 7.97 -10.17
C GLY A 131 -0.41 8.00 -8.66
N PHE A 132 0.69 8.23 -7.97
CA PHE A 132 0.74 8.36 -6.53
C PHE A 132 1.35 9.71 -6.13
N LYS A 133 0.73 10.39 -5.18
CA LYS A 133 1.18 11.69 -4.66
C LYS A 133 1.15 11.70 -3.13
N GLY A 134 1.83 12.66 -2.54
CA GLY A 134 1.96 12.78 -1.09
C GLY A 134 3.26 12.15 -0.60
N GLU A 135 3.37 12.00 0.71
CA GLU A 135 4.58 11.50 1.37
C GLU A 135 4.19 10.40 2.37
N ASN A 136 4.94 9.30 2.38
CA ASN A 136 4.83 8.23 3.36
C ASN A 136 3.37 7.76 3.58
N SER A 137 2.87 7.76 4.82
CA SER A 137 1.51 7.33 5.15
C SER A 137 0.40 8.21 4.55
N LYS A 138 0.76 9.41 4.08
CA LYS A 138 -0.16 10.40 3.49
C LYS A 138 -0.34 10.22 1.98
N VAL A 139 0.21 9.15 1.41
CA VAL A 139 0.04 8.78 0.00
C VAL A 139 -1.44 8.79 -0.42
N GLU A 140 -1.69 9.29 -1.63
CA GLU A 140 -2.97 9.23 -2.31
C GLU A 140 -2.77 8.64 -3.71
N MET A 141 -3.67 7.73 -4.09
CA MET A 141 -3.73 7.14 -5.42
C MET A 141 -4.65 7.96 -6.34
N ILE A 142 -4.24 8.13 -7.60
CA ILE A 142 -5.03 8.76 -8.66
C ILE A 142 -5.01 7.85 -9.89
N VAL A 143 -6.19 7.51 -10.41
CA VAL A 143 -6.30 6.85 -11.73
C VAL A 143 -6.09 7.90 -12.82
N VAL A 144 -5.11 7.68 -13.69
CA VAL A 144 -4.72 8.60 -14.76
C VAL A 144 -5.22 8.10 -16.10
N LYS A 145 -5.87 8.97 -16.88
CA LYS A 145 -6.39 8.63 -18.20
C LYS A 145 -5.39 8.90 -19.32
N LYS A 146 -5.61 8.27 -20.48
CA LYS A 146 -4.89 8.55 -21.72
C LYS A 146 -5.09 10.02 -22.10
N GLY A 147 -3.98 10.72 -22.31
CA GLY A 147 -3.97 12.15 -22.63
C GLY A 147 -3.89 13.07 -21.41
N GLU A 148 -4.01 12.54 -20.18
CA GLU A 148 -3.72 13.28 -18.96
C GLU A 148 -2.25 13.15 -18.58
N SER A 149 -1.73 14.16 -17.87
CA SER A 149 -0.36 14.19 -17.34
C SER A 149 -0.42 13.93 -15.85
N TRP A 150 0.20 12.85 -15.37
CA TRP A 150 0.28 12.56 -13.94
C TRP A 150 1.11 13.59 -13.17
N PHE A 151 2.06 14.24 -13.85
CA PHE A 151 2.81 15.37 -13.28
C PHE A 151 1.89 16.55 -12.93
N ASP A 152 0.85 16.81 -13.73
CA ASP A 152 -0.08 17.91 -13.48
C ASP A 152 -0.97 17.63 -12.26
N PHE A 153 -1.13 16.36 -11.89
CA PHE A 153 -1.79 15.94 -10.65
C PHE A 153 -0.88 15.98 -9.41
N GLY A 154 0.40 16.35 -9.59
CA GLY A 154 1.38 16.39 -8.51
C GLY A 154 1.83 15.01 -8.05
N CYS A 155 1.65 13.98 -8.88
CA CYS A 155 2.16 12.64 -8.59
C CYS A 155 3.70 12.66 -8.61
N THR A 156 4.29 11.97 -7.64
CA THR A 156 5.73 11.78 -7.49
C THR A 156 6.18 10.44 -8.05
N TYR A 157 5.24 9.50 -8.20
CA TYR A 157 5.46 8.19 -8.76
C TYR A 157 4.28 7.79 -9.66
N PHE A 158 4.53 6.98 -10.69
CA PHE A 158 3.53 6.57 -11.66
C PHE A 158 3.82 5.17 -12.19
N THR A 159 2.83 4.29 -12.09
CA THR A 159 2.87 2.93 -12.66
C THR A 159 1.96 2.89 -13.87
N LYS A 160 2.53 2.59 -15.05
CA LYS A 160 1.76 2.45 -16.27
C LYS A 160 1.00 1.14 -16.25
N TYR A 161 -0.28 1.19 -16.58
CA TYR A 161 -1.06 -0.01 -16.79
C TYR A 161 -0.92 -0.48 -18.24
N ILE A 162 -0.65 -1.78 -18.41
CA ILE A 162 -0.59 -2.44 -19.71
C ILE A 162 -1.62 -3.57 -19.67
N ASP A 163 -2.64 -3.47 -20.50
CA ASP A 163 -3.61 -4.54 -20.71
C ASP A 163 -2.88 -5.68 -21.44
N VAL A 164 -2.76 -6.85 -20.80
CA VAL A 164 -2.03 -8.03 -21.31
C VAL A 164 -2.98 -9.01 -21.98
#